data_AF-U7H4T5-F1
#
_entry.id   AF-U7H4T5-F1
#
_cell.length_a   1.000
_cell.length_b   1.000
_cell.length_c   1.000
_cell.angle_alpha   90.00
_cell.angle_beta   90.00
_cell.angle_gamma   90.00
#
_symmetry.space_group_name_H-M   'P 1'
#
loop_
_entity.id
_entity.type
_entity.pdbx_description
1 polymer ?
#
loop_
_entity_poly.entity_id
_entity_poly.type
_entity_poly.pdbx_seq_one_letter_code
_entity_poly.pdbx_strand_id
1 'polypeptide(L)'
;MLATNPVVIRRTMAGLKKAGFIHSEKGPKGGWSLVEDLSKITLFDIYNAVGEPTIFAMGNERANPDCAVERVVNAALDDAMNQAQTILLTQLKATTLADLALEFDQICTQESFK
;
A
#
# COMPACT_ATOMS: atom_id res chain seq x y z
N MET A 1 -11.92 -12.35 11.84
CA MET A 1 -12.53 -11.02 11.61
C MET A 1 -11.44 -9.98 11.78
N LEU A 2 -11.30 -8.99 10.89
CA LEU A 2 -10.23 -7.98 11.02
C LEU A 2 -10.42 -7.21 12.34
N ALA A 3 -9.44 -7.31 13.25
CA ALA A 3 -9.48 -6.67 14.57
C ALA A 3 -9.14 -5.17 14.46
N THR A 4 -10.03 -4.40 13.82
CA THR A 4 -9.83 -2.96 13.57
C THR A 4 -11.14 -2.18 13.65
N ASN A 5 -11.05 -0.85 13.60
CA ASN A 5 -12.21 0.03 13.62
C ASN A 5 -12.98 -0.03 12.27
N PRO A 6 -14.31 -0.22 12.28
CA PRO A 6 -15.12 -0.25 11.06
C PRO A 6 -14.96 0.96 10.13
N VAL A 7 -14.64 2.13 10.69
CA VAL A 7 -14.39 3.36 9.90
C VAL A 7 -13.16 3.19 9.01
N VAL A 8 -12.11 2.53 9.50
CA VAL A 8 -10.88 2.26 8.72
C VAL A 8 -11.21 1.34 7.55
N ILE A 9 -11.93 0.25 7.82
CA ILE A 9 -12.37 -0.70 6.78
C ILE A 9 -13.17 0.03 5.69
N ARG A 10 -14.16 0.86 6.06
CA ARG A 10 -14.97 1.59 5.07
C ARG A 10 -14.14 2.52 4.21
N ARG A 11 -13.17 3.23 4.78
CA ARG A 11 -12.28 4.12 4.01
C ARG A 11 -11.41 3.34 3.04
N THR A 12 -10.80 2.24 3.50
CA THR A 12 -9.99 1.35 2.66
C THR A 12 -10.81 0.79 1.50
N MET A 13 -11.99 0.24 1.77
CA MET A 13 -12.86 -0.34 0.74
C MET A 13 -13.39 0.73 -0.23
N ALA A 14 -13.68 1.95 0.25
CA ALA A 14 -14.05 3.06 -0.63
C ALA A 14 -12.94 3.43 -1.61
N GLY A 15 -11.68 3.43 -1.15
CA GLY A 15 -10.50 3.66 -1.98
C GLY A 15 -10.32 2.59 -3.05
N LEU A 16 -10.38 1.31 -2.65
CA LEU A 16 -10.31 0.16 -3.57
C LEU A 16 -11.41 0.19 -4.63
N LYS A 17 -12.64 0.59 -4.26
CA LYS A 17 -13.74 0.76 -5.21
C LYS A 17 -13.51 1.90 -6.18
N LYS A 18 -12.99 3.03 -5.70
CA LYS A 18 -12.65 4.19 -6.56
C LYS A 18 -11.57 3.83 -7.57
N ALA A 19 -10.61 2.98 -7.18
CA ALA A 19 -9.59 2.44 -8.07
C ALA A 19 -10.09 1.35 -9.03
N GLY A 20 -11.33 0.88 -8.87
CA GLY A 20 -11.96 -0.11 -9.76
C GLY A 20 -11.68 -1.57 -9.41
N PHE A 21 -10.94 -1.86 -8.33
CA PHE A 21 -10.56 -3.24 -7.98
C PHE A 21 -11.69 -4.05 -7.36
N ILE A 22 -12.66 -3.37 -6.73
CA ILE A 22 -13.80 -4.03 -6.09
C ILE A 22 -15.14 -3.40 -6.45
N HIS A 23 -16.17 -4.23 -6.50
CA HIS A 23 -17.57 -3.85 -6.62
C HIS A 23 -18.23 -3.88 -5.25
N SER A 24 -19.28 -3.10 -5.07
CA SER A 24 -20.09 -3.11 -3.85
C SER A 24 -21.55 -3.28 -4.22
N GLU A 25 -22.12 -4.39 -3.76
CA GLU A 25 -23.53 -4.71 -3.91
C GLU A 25 -24.31 -4.28 -2.65
N LYS A 26 -25.49 -3.69 -2.84
CA LYS A 26 -26.35 -3.22 -1.74
C LYS A 26 -27.37 -4.29 -1.36
N GLY A 27 -27.79 -4.28 -0.10
CA GLY A 27 -28.88 -5.12 0.43
C GLY A 27 -28.44 -6.11 1.50
N PRO A 28 -29.35 -6.94 2.04
CA PRO A 28 -29.05 -7.88 3.12
C PRO A 28 -28.02 -8.97 2.76
N LYS A 29 -27.89 -9.28 1.46
CA LYS A 29 -26.85 -10.15 0.89
C LYS A 29 -25.76 -9.38 0.16
N GLY A 30 -25.76 -8.06 0.30
CA GLY A 30 -24.76 -7.19 -0.30
C GLY A 30 -23.39 -7.39 0.35
N GLY A 31 -22.36 -6.90 -0.31
CA GLY A 31 -20.99 -7.11 0.11
C GLY A 31 -20.03 -6.47 -0.88
N TRP A 32 -18.78 -6.91 -0.81
CA TRP A 32 -17.74 -6.49 -1.74
C TRP A 32 -17.22 -7.71 -2.47
N SER A 33 -17.02 -7.57 -3.77
CA SER A 33 -16.41 -8.59 -4.62
C SER A 33 -15.25 -7.98 -5.38
N LEU A 34 -14.21 -8.78 -5.62
CA LEU A 34 -13.15 -8.42 -6.56
C LEU A 34 -13.71 -8.43 -7.98
N VAL A 35 -13.30 -7.44 -8.77
CA VAL A 35 -13.76 -7.27 -10.16
C VAL A 35 -12.66 -7.60 -11.16
N GLU A 36 -11.41 -7.46 -10.74
CA GLU A 36 -10.23 -7.66 -11.60
C GLU A 36 -9.45 -8.91 -11.18
N ASP A 37 -8.74 -9.49 -12.14
CA ASP A 37 -7.82 -10.60 -11.92
C ASP A 37 -6.67 -10.18 -10.98
N LEU A 38 -6.36 -11.02 -9.99
CA LEU A 38 -5.31 -10.75 -9.00
C LEU A 38 -3.91 -10.62 -9.64
N SER A 39 -3.68 -11.23 -10.80
CA SER A 39 -2.43 -11.12 -11.56
C SER A 39 -2.21 -9.74 -12.17
N LYS A 40 -3.25 -8.90 -12.21
CA LYS A 40 -3.19 -7.52 -12.75
C LYS A 40 -3.17 -6.44 -11.68
N ILE A 41 -3.35 -6.82 -10.41
CA ILE A 41 -3.34 -5.88 -9.29
C ILE A 41 -2.01 -6.03 -8.56
N THR A 42 -1.20 -4.96 -8.57
CA THR A 42 0.08 -4.93 -7.85
C THR A 42 -0.09 -4.41 -6.42
N LEU A 43 0.90 -4.64 -5.55
CA LEU A 43 0.92 -3.99 -4.23
C LEU A 43 1.00 -2.48 -4.35
N PHE A 44 1.61 -1.94 -5.41
CA PHE A 44 1.62 -0.49 -5.68
C PHE A 44 0.22 0.04 -5.96
N ASP A 45 -0.60 -0.71 -6.70
CA ASP A 45 -1.99 -0.34 -6.96
C ASP A 45 -2.82 -0.29 -5.68
N ILE A 46 -2.60 -1.26 -4.78
CA ILE A 46 -3.23 -1.27 -3.45
C ILE A 46 -2.73 -0.10 -2.61
N TYR A 47 -1.41 0.16 -2.59
CA TYR A 47 -0.81 1.30 -1.89
C TYR A 47 -1.47 2.64 -2.31
N ASN A 48 -1.67 2.84 -3.61
CA ASN A 48 -2.34 4.03 -4.13
C ASN A 48 -3.82 4.07 -3.74
N ALA A 49 -4.53 2.94 -3.89
CA ALA A 49 -5.96 2.87 -3.62
C ALA A 49 -6.32 3.14 -2.17
N VAL A 50 -5.45 2.79 -1.21
CA VAL A 50 -5.69 3.01 0.22
C VAL A 50 -5.22 4.38 0.72
N GLY A 51 -4.72 5.23 -0.18
CA GLY A 51 -4.41 6.63 0.09
C GLY A 51 -2.94 6.95 0.28
N GLU A 52 -2.03 6.21 -0.36
CA GLU A 52 -0.58 6.48 -0.42
C GLU A 52 0.01 6.88 0.94
N PRO A 53 -0.08 6.01 1.96
CA PRO A 53 0.44 6.35 3.29
C PRO A 53 1.92 6.76 3.19
N THR A 54 2.29 7.82 3.89
CA THR A 54 3.66 8.34 3.90
C THR A 54 4.65 7.23 4.27
N ILE A 55 5.55 6.89 3.34
CA ILE A 55 6.54 5.81 3.51
C ILE A 55 7.63 6.24 4.49
N PHE A 56 8.11 7.47 4.38
CA PHE A 56 9.10 8.04 5.28
C PHE A 56 8.53 9.26 6.00
N ALA A 57 8.30 9.13 7.30
CA ALA A 57 7.92 10.24 8.17
C ALA A 57 9.16 10.93 8.78
N MET A 58 10.21 11.10 7.96
CA MET A 58 11.39 11.87 8.31
C MET A 58 11.38 13.10 7.42
N GLY A 59 11.32 14.28 8.02
CA GLY A 59 11.26 15.54 7.28
C GLY A 59 12.18 16.56 7.92
N ASN A 60 12.78 17.41 7.11
CA ASN A 60 13.57 18.52 7.58
C ASN A 60 12.65 19.53 8.28
N GLU A 61 12.96 19.91 9.52
CA GLU A 61 12.11 20.82 10.30
C GLU A 61 12.01 22.23 9.68
N ARG A 62 13.00 22.63 8.86
CA ARG A 62 13.05 23.92 8.18
C ARG A 62 13.22 23.76 6.66
N ALA A 63 12.23 24.26 5.92
CA ALA A 63 12.24 24.22 4.45
C ALA A 63 13.32 25.12 3.81
N ASN A 64 13.65 26.25 4.43
CA ASN A 64 14.66 27.21 3.95
C ASN A 64 15.59 27.64 5.09
N PRO A 65 16.57 26.81 5.47
CA PRO A 65 17.50 27.17 6.53
C PRO A 65 18.57 28.15 6.01
N ASP A 66 18.82 29.22 6.77
CA ASP A 66 19.90 30.17 6.48
C ASP A 66 21.30 29.54 6.66
N CYS A 67 21.38 28.45 7.44
CA CYS A 67 22.61 27.71 7.66
C CYS A 67 23.01 26.89 6.43
N ALA A 68 24.15 27.23 5.83
CA ALA A 68 24.66 26.52 4.64
C ALA A 68 24.91 25.02 4.90
N VAL A 69 25.36 24.64 6.10
CA VAL A 69 25.55 23.23 6.48
C VAL A 69 24.21 22.50 6.51
N GLU A 70 23.19 23.11 7.12
CA GLU A 70 21.84 22.53 7.19
C GLU A 70 21.26 22.32 5.79
N ARG A 71 21.43 23.28 4.87
CA ARG A 71 21.01 23.14 3.46
C ARG A 71 21.65 21.93 2.77
N VAL A 72 22.96 21.71 2.96
CA VAL A 72 23.69 20.59 2.34
C VAL A 72 23.26 19.25 2.92
N VAL A 73 23.12 19.17 4.25
CA VAL A 73 22.69 17.94 4.93
C VAL A 73 21.26 17.58 4.54
N ASN A 74 20.34 18.54 4.56
CA ASN A 74 18.94 18.35 4.18
C ASN A 74 18.83 17.82 2.74
N ALA A 75 19.57 18.41 1.79
CA ALA A 75 19.57 17.95 0.40
C ALA A 75 20.09 16.52 0.25
N ALA A 76 21.14 16.14 0.99
CA ALA A 76 21.67 14.78 0.96
C ALA A 76 20.69 13.75 1.55
N LEU A 77 19.98 14.11 2.62
CA LEU A 77 18.93 13.28 3.20
C LEU A 77 17.74 13.12 2.26
N ASP A 78 17.26 14.21 1.67
CA ASP A 78 16.14 14.18 0.72
C ASP A 78 16.47 13.30 -0.49
N ASP A 79 17.68 13.38 -1.04
CA ASP A 79 18.12 12.53 -2.15
C ASP A 79 18.15 11.04 -1.76
N ALA A 80 18.77 10.72 -0.62
CA ALA A 80 18.80 9.34 -0.13
C ALA A 80 17.39 8.77 0.11
N MET A 81 16.49 9.57 0.66
CA MET A 81 15.10 9.19 0.89
C MET A 81 14.32 8.97 -0.41
N ASN A 82 14.51 9.84 -1.41
CA ASN A 82 13.90 9.69 -2.73
C ASN A 82 14.38 8.43 -3.45
N GLN A 83 15.67 8.12 -3.36
CA GLN A 83 16.23 6.89 -3.92
C GLN A 83 15.65 5.65 -3.24
N ALA A 84 15.60 5.64 -1.90
CA ALA A 84 15.00 4.56 -1.14
C ALA A 84 13.51 4.37 -1.48
N GLN A 85 12.76 5.46 -1.61
CA GLN A 85 11.35 5.42 -1.99
C GLN A 85 11.18 4.81 -3.38
N THR A 86 12.02 5.21 -4.33
CA THR A 86 11.98 4.70 -5.71
C THR A 86 12.21 3.20 -5.74
N ILE A 87 13.16 2.70 -4.97
CA ILE A 87 13.44 1.26 -4.85
C ILE A 87 12.21 0.53 -4.29
N LEU A 88 11.64 1.01 -3.19
CA LEU A 88 10.46 0.40 -2.58
C LEU A 88 9.27 0.38 -3.55
N LEU A 89 8.93 1.52 -4.15
CA LEU A 89 7.81 1.61 -5.08
C LEU A 89 8.01 0.71 -6.31
N THR A 90 9.25 0.50 -6.75
CA THR A 90 9.57 -0.43 -7.83
C THR A 90 9.27 -1.87 -7.42
N GLN A 91 9.63 -2.27 -6.20
CA GLN A 91 9.29 -3.61 -5.69
C GLN A 91 7.78 -3.80 -5.55
N LEU A 92 7.07 -2.79 -5.02
CA LEU A 92 5.60 -2.87 -4.90
C LEU A 92 4.90 -3.02 -6.26
N LYS A 93 5.46 -2.44 -7.33
CA LYS A 93 4.95 -2.62 -8.70
C LYS A 93 5.24 -4.00 -9.28
N ALA A 94 6.30 -4.67 -8.81
CA ALA A 94 6.70 -5.98 -9.31
C ALA A 94 5.92 -7.14 -8.65
N THR A 95 5.34 -6.92 -7.47
CA THR A 95 4.58 -7.94 -6.73
C THR A 95 3.08 -7.82 -6.97
N THR A 96 2.45 -8.88 -7.49
CA THR A 96 1.01 -8.94 -7.72
C THR A 96 0.26 -9.59 -6.55
N LEU A 97 -1.06 -9.38 -6.48
CA LEU A 97 -1.89 -10.08 -5.49
C LEU A 97 -1.96 -11.58 -5.77
N ALA A 98 -1.79 -12.02 -7.02
CA ALA A 98 -1.72 -13.44 -7.36
C ALA A 98 -0.47 -14.10 -6.78
N ASP A 99 0.68 -13.42 -6.79
CA ASP A 99 1.91 -13.93 -6.18
C ASP A 99 1.73 -14.17 -4.68
N LEU A 100 1.10 -13.20 -4.00
CA LEU A 100 0.79 -13.30 -2.56
C LEU A 100 -0.24 -14.38 -2.27
N ALA A 101 -1.26 -14.54 -3.12
CA ALA A 101 -2.27 -15.59 -2.97
C ALA A 101 -1.64 -16.98 -3.10
N LEU A 102 -0.70 -17.16 -4.05
CA LEU A 102 0.03 -18.40 -4.22
C LEU A 102 0.87 -18.74 -2.96
N GLU A 103 1.59 -17.76 -2.43
CA GLU A 103 2.37 -17.93 -1.20
C GLU A 103 1.47 -18.27 -0.01
N PHE A 104 0.32 -17.59 0.11
CA PHE A 104 -0.68 -17.89 1.13
C PHE A 104 -1.19 -19.34 1.05
N ASP A 105 -1.56 -19.80 -0.15
CA ASP A 105 -2.04 -21.17 -0.36
C ASP A 105 -0.97 -22.20 0.02
N GLN A 106 0.31 -21.93 -0.28
CA GLN A 106 1.43 -22.78 0.13
C GLN A 106 1.55 -22.86 1.66
N ILE A 107 1.40 -21.74 2.37
CA ILE A 107 1.45 -21.71 3.84
C ILE A 107 0.28 -22.51 4.42
N CYS A 108 -0.96 -22.22 4.00
CA CYS A 108 -2.15 -22.85 4.56
C CYS A 108 -2.25 -24.36 4.26
N THR A 109 -1.77 -24.80 3.10
CA THR A 109 -1.70 -26.22 2.76
C THR A 109 -0.63 -26.96 3.58
N GLN A 110 0.47 -26.30 3.96
CA GLN A 110 1.50 -26.88 4.83
C GLN A 110 1.08 -26.94 6.31
N GLU A 111 0.32 -25.95 6.79
CA GLU A 111 -0.19 -25.94 8.17
C GLU A 111 -1.34 -26.94 8.39
N SER A 112 -2.03 -27.36 7.33
CA SER A 112 -3.09 -28.38 7.43
C SER A 112 -2.58 -29.81 7.72
N PHE A 113 -1.25 -30.01 7.82
CA PHE A 113 -0.59 -31.28 8.16
C PHE A 113 0.14 -31.27 9.51
N LYS A 114 -0.02 -30.23 10.33
CA LYS A 114 0.43 -30.18 11.74
C LYS A 114 -0.76 -30.18 12.68
#